data_AF-A0A258W4P5-F1
#
_entry.id   AF-A0A258W4P5-F1
#
_cell.length_a   1.000
_cell.length_b   1.000
_cell.length_c   1.000
_cell.angle_alpha   90.00
_cell.angle_beta   90.00
_cell.angle_gamma   90.00
#
_symmetry.space_group_name_H-M   'P 1'
#
loop_
_entity.id
_entity.type
_entity.pdbx_description
1 polymer ?
#
loop_
_entity_poly.entity_id
_entity_poly.type
_entity_poly.pdbx_seq_one_letter_code
_entity_poly.pdbx_strand_id
1 'polypeptide(L)'
;MKMFTPVLVALAFAVSAHAWTTTQDAADRLGASQVKEVSFDKNSDKLSDAQKAEIRMAIQEAAQKGKIDEVKVLAWSDKEYPSENGKQTKAEVGLAKNRIKYLKSFLKEELKVKSIDTHNMAERPNSLEKMFNTSDAKVKNTTEASGAAPTAGNTGLFDLKAQASKGVVMVFLKR
;
A
#
# COMPACT_ATOMS: atom_id res chain seq x y z
N MET A 1 12.56 30.28 46.16
CA MET A 1 12.84 29.10 45.32
C MET A 1 11.56 28.77 44.55
N LYS A 2 11.58 28.85 43.21
CA LYS A 2 10.42 28.53 42.36
C LYS A 2 10.52 27.06 41.94
N MET A 3 9.55 26.25 42.35
CA MET A 3 9.45 24.84 41.96
C MET A 3 8.94 24.76 40.51
N PHE A 4 9.74 24.16 39.63
CA PHE A 4 9.36 23.84 38.26
C PHE A 4 8.60 22.52 38.26
N THR A 5 7.33 22.56 37.85
CA THR A 5 6.51 21.38 37.57
C THR A 5 6.83 20.90 36.15
N PRO A 6 7.26 19.63 35.93
CA PRO A 6 7.40 19.11 34.59
C PRO A 6 6.01 18.71 34.05
N VAL A 7 5.56 19.39 33.00
CA VAL A 7 4.38 18.98 32.23
C VAL A 7 4.77 17.77 31.38
N LEU A 8 4.24 16.61 31.75
CA LEU A 8 4.36 15.38 30.97
C LEU A 8 3.41 15.50 29.77
N VAL A 9 3.95 15.78 28.58
CA VAL A 9 3.19 15.71 27.33
C VAL A 9 3.10 14.24 26.92
N ALA A 10 1.99 13.59 27.27
CA ALA A 10 1.65 12.28 26.73
C ALA A 10 1.18 12.47 25.27
N LEU A 11 2.06 12.17 24.31
CA LEU A 11 1.65 11.97 22.91
C LEU A 11 0.77 10.72 22.85
N ALA A 12 -0.54 10.91 22.76
CA ALA A 12 -1.47 9.84 22.44
C ALA A 12 -1.27 9.45 20.95
N PHE A 13 -0.51 8.39 20.70
CA PHE A 13 -0.55 7.69 19.43
C PHE A 13 -1.88 6.92 19.36
N ALA A 14 -2.91 7.54 18.78
CA ALA A 14 -4.10 6.83 18.35
C ALA A 14 -3.70 5.90 17.20
N VAL A 15 -3.43 4.63 17.51
CA VAL A 15 -3.17 3.59 16.51
C VAL A 15 -4.50 3.24 15.89
N SER A 16 -4.73 3.72 14.66
CA SER A 16 -5.89 3.38 13.82
C SER A 16 -5.83 1.90 13.40
N ALA A 17 -6.19 1.00 14.30
CA ALA A 17 -6.09 -0.46 14.13
C ALA A 17 -7.08 -1.05 13.09
N HIS A 18 -8.06 -0.27 12.60
CA HIS A 18 -9.11 -0.78 11.70
C HIS A 18 -8.74 -0.80 10.21
N ALA A 19 -7.67 -0.13 9.78
CA ALA A 19 -7.25 -0.15 8.38
C ALA A 19 -6.38 -1.37 8.03
N TRP A 20 -5.76 -2.01 9.03
CA TRP A 20 -4.72 -3.02 8.81
C TRP A 20 -5.26 -4.36 8.31
N THR A 21 -6.46 -4.77 8.75
CA THR A 21 -7.01 -6.09 8.42
C THR A 21 -7.41 -6.17 6.95
N THR A 22 -8.01 -5.11 6.40
CA THR A 22 -8.53 -5.12 5.03
C THR A 22 -7.42 -5.11 3.99
N THR A 23 -6.33 -4.36 4.20
CA THR A 23 -5.18 -4.37 3.28
C THR A 23 -4.36 -5.64 3.37
N GLN A 24 -4.18 -6.21 4.57
CA GLN A 24 -3.50 -7.49 4.74
C GLN A 24 -4.26 -8.62 4.04
N ASP A 25 -5.57 -8.71 4.26
CA ASP A 25 -6.44 -9.68 3.58
C ASP A 25 -6.39 -9.52 2.05
N ALA A 26 -6.36 -8.28 1.56
CA ALA A 26 -6.21 -7.99 0.14
C ALA A 26 -4.89 -8.53 -0.41
N ALA A 27 -3.79 -8.26 0.29
CA ALA A 27 -2.46 -8.67 -0.11
C ALA A 27 -2.32 -10.19 -0.09
N ASP A 28 -2.86 -10.85 0.93
CA ASP A 28 -2.84 -12.31 1.08
C ASP A 28 -3.63 -12.98 -0.05
N ARG A 29 -4.80 -12.44 -0.42
CA ARG A 29 -5.59 -12.91 -1.58
C ARG A 29 -4.84 -12.76 -2.90
N LEU A 30 -4.02 -11.71 -3.04
CA LEU A 30 -3.14 -11.54 -4.20
C LEU A 30 -1.92 -12.47 -4.18
N GLY A 31 -1.65 -13.13 -3.05
CA GLY A 31 -0.48 -13.98 -2.85
C GLY A 31 0.79 -13.21 -2.50
N ALA A 32 0.67 -12.01 -1.93
CA ALA A 32 1.80 -11.29 -1.38
C ALA A 32 2.35 -12.06 -0.17
N SER A 33 3.68 -12.12 -0.05
CA SER A 33 4.36 -12.70 1.11
C SER A 33 4.47 -11.72 2.27
N GLN A 34 4.57 -10.42 1.95
CA GLN A 34 4.61 -9.33 2.92
C GLN A 34 3.81 -8.15 2.37
N VAL A 35 3.17 -7.39 3.27
CA VAL A 35 2.56 -6.11 2.95
C VAL A 35 2.84 -5.09 4.03
N LYS A 36 3.08 -3.85 3.61
CA LYS A 36 3.18 -2.70 4.48
C LYS A 36 2.35 -1.55 3.96
N GLU A 37 1.57 -0.98 4.87
CA GLU A 37 0.92 0.31 4.68
C GLU A 37 1.83 1.43 5.15
N VAL A 38 1.86 2.51 4.41
CA VAL A 38 2.48 3.77 4.80
C VAL A 38 1.46 4.89 4.70
N SER A 39 1.59 5.89 5.57
CA SER A 39 0.72 7.06 5.60
C SER A 39 1.53 8.30 5.26
N PHE A 40 1.07 9.08 4.31
CA PHE A 40 1.70 10.32 3.92
C PHE A 40 1.07 11.48 4.68
N ASP A 41 1.87 12.49 4.99
CA ASP A 41 1.32 13.77 5.42
C ASP A 41 0.49 14.39 4.28
N LYS A 42 -0.47 15.23 4.66
CA LYS A 42 -1.32 15.94 3.71
C LYS A 42 -0.45 16.78 2.75
N ASN A 43 -0.72 16.66 1.46
CA ASN A 43 0.00 17.23 0.33
C ASN A 43 1.48 16.84 0.26
N SER A 44 1.89 15.78 0.97
CA SER A 44 3.26 15.27 0.97
C SER A 44 3.35 13.97 0.19
N ASP A 45 4.49 13.78 -0.48
CA ASP A 45 4.91 12.56 -1.15
C ASP A 45 6.06 11.85 -0.42
N LYS A 46 6.51 12.41 0.71
CA LYS A 46 7.66 11.93 1.46
C LYS A 46 7.26 10.91 2.50
N LEU A 47 8.10 9.90 2.66
CA LEU A 47 8.03 8.96 3.78
C LEU A 47 8.82 9.50 4.97
N SER A 48 8.29 9.26 6.18
CA SER A 48 9.08 9.43 7.39
C SER A 48 10.19 8.37 7.48
N ASP A 49 11.22 8.63 8.28
CA ASP A 49 12.32 7.67 8.43
C ASP A 49 11.87 6.38 9.12
N ALA A 50 10.86 6.45 9.99
CA ALA A 50 10.21 5.27 10.57
C ALA A 50 9.55 4.40 9.49
N GLN A 51 8.78 5.01 8.57
CA GLN A 51 8.14 4.29 7.48
C GLN A 51 9.12 3.69 6.50
N LYS A 52 10.21 4.42 6.19
CA LYS A 52 11.31 3.86 5.42
C LYS A 52 11.87 2.63 6.12
N ALA A 53 12.15 2.70 7.41
CA ALA A 53 12.67 1.57 8.19
C ALA A 53 11.73 0.35 8.15
N GLU A 54 10.43 0.55 8.30
CA GLU A 54 9.42 -0.52 8.19
C GLU A 54 9.42 -1.18 6.80
N ILE A 55 9.50 -0.39 5.72
CA ILE A 55 9.62 -0.94 4.35
C ILE A 55 10.94 -1.72 4.20
N ARG A 56 12.06 -1.20 4.73
CA ARG A 56 13.34 -1.92 4.68
C ARG A 56 13.24 -3.27 5.38
N MET A 57 12.64 -3.31 6.56
CA MET A 57 12.42 -4.55 7.32
C MET A 57 11.56 -5.53 6.54
N ALA A 58 10.42 -5.12 5.98
CA ALA A 58 9.55 -6.00 5.23
C ALA A 58 10.23 -6.61 3.99
N ILE A 59 11.04 -5.81 3.28
CA ILE A 59 11.83 -6.28 2.13
C ILE A 59 12.93 -7.25 2.57
N GLN A 60 13.62 -6.97 3.68
CA GLN A 60 14.65 -7.85 4.22
C GLN A 60 14.07 -9.19 4.71
N GLU A 61 12.95 -9.15 5.43
CA GLU A 61 12.25 -10.35 5.88
C GLU A 61 11.77 -11.21 4.69
N ALA A 62 11.22 -10.57 3.65
CA ALA A 62 10.84 -11.27 2.43
C ALA A 62 12.06 -11.90 1.74
N ALA A 63 13.18 -11.16 1.64
CA ALA A 63 14.42 -11.65 1.04
C ALA A 63 15.05 -12.82 1.82
N GLN A 64 14.85 -12.88 3.15
CA GLN A 64 15.27 -14.01 3.98
C GLN A 64 14.39 -15.25 3.76
N LYS A 65 13.09 -15.06 3.50
CA LYS A 65 12.13 -16.14 3.22
C LYS A 65 12.26 -16.71 1.81
N GLY A 66 12.82 -15.95 0.87
CA GLY A 66 13.05 -16.41 -0.49
C GLY A 66 13.47 -15.31 -1.45
N LYS A 67 13.54 -15.65 -2.73
CA LYS A 67 13.88 -14.67 -3.77
C LYS A 67 12.67 -13.80 -4.08
N ILE A 68 12.79 -12.48 -3.95
CA ILE A 68 11.76 -11.54 -4.37
C ILE A 68 11.59 -11.60 -5.88
N ASP A 69 10.37 -11.88 -6.33
CA ASP A 69 9.96 -11.87 -7.74
C ASP A 69 9.59 -10.46 -8.17
N GLU A 70 8.75 -9.81 -7.36
CA GLU A 70 8.06 -8.57 -7.71
C GLU A 70 7.67 -7.81 -6.44
N VAL A 71 7.73 -6.48 -6.49
CA VAL A 71 7.14 -5.60 -5.47
C VAL A 71 6.08 -4.73 -6.14
N LYS A 72 4.84 -4.79 -5.65
CA LYS A 72 3.76 -3.92 -6.12
C LYS A 72 3.60 -2.74 -5.17
N VAL A 73 3.54 -1.54 -5.74
CA VAL A 73 3.37 -0.29 -5.00
C VAL A 73 2.08 0.37 -5.43
N LEU A 74 1.24 0.69 -4.45
CA LEU A 74 0.00 1.41 -4.62
C LEU A 74 0.10 2.72 -3.85
N ALA A 75 -0.42 3.81 -4.41
CA ALA A 75 -0.63 5.02 -3.61
C ALA A 75 -1.93 5.70 -3.99
N TRP A 76 -2.54 6.31 -2.98
CA TRP A 76 -3.72 7.14 -3.06
C TRP A 76 -3.34 8.62 -2.90
N SER A 77 -4.24 9.49 -3.31
CA SER A 77 -4.14 10.92 -3.05
C SER A 77 -4.70 11.24 -1.65
N ASP A 78 -4.88 12.51 -1.31
CA ASP A 78 -5.44 12.89 0.00
C ASP A 78 -6.96 12.83 0.08
N LYS A 79 -7.61 12.52 -1.04
CA LYS A 79 -9.04 12.34 -1.08
C LYS A 79 -9.40 10.89 -0.89
N GLU A 80 -10.44 10.69 -0.09
CA GLU A 80 -11.11 9.40 0.05
C GLU A 80 -11.49 8.85 -1.33
N TYR A 81 -11.40 7.54 -1.47
CA TYR A 81 -11.83 6.82 -2.67
C TYR A 81 -12.99 5.88 -2.32
N PRO A 82 -13.97 5.71 -3.21
CA PRO A 82 -14.26 6.54 -4.37
C PRO A 82 -14.73 7.93 -3.92
N SER A 83 -14.40 8.98 -4.69
CA SER A 83 -14.96 10.30 -4.40
C SER A 83 -16.46 10.32 -4.74
N GLU A 84 -17.27 11.07 -3.99
CA GLU A 84 -18.72 11.18 -4.25
C GLU A 84 -19.05 11.59 -5.70
N ASN A 85 -18.16 12.38 -6.31
CA ASN A 85 -18.27 12.83 -7.71
C ASN A 85 -17.49 11.94 -8.70
N GLY A 86 -16.96 10.80 -8.25
CA GLY A 86 -16.28 9.76 -9.03
C GLY A 86 -14.98 10.16 -9.74
N LYS A 87 -14.58 11.44 -9.71
CA LYS A 87 -13.41 11.95 -10.41
C LYS A 87 -12.43 12.61 -9.43
N GLN A 88 -11.23 12.07 -9.37
CA GLN A 88 -10.08 12.73 -8.76
C GLN A 88 -9.60 13.86 -9.68
N THR A 89 -9.11 14.97 -9.10
CA THR A 89 -8.58 16.09 -9.89
C THR A 89 -7.20 15.73 -10.43
N LYS A 90 -6.70 16.46 -11.44
CA LYS A 90 -5.33 16.27 -11.95
C LYS A 90 -4.27 16.42 -10.84
N ALA A 91 -4.52 17.30 -9.86
CA ALA A 91 -3.63 17.50 -8.72
C ALA A 91 -3.59 16.26 -7.81
N GLU A 92 -4.74 15.65 -7.54
CA GLU A 92 -4.84 14.42 -6.74
C GLU A 92 -4.16 13.23 -7.41
N VAL A 93 -4.41 13.05 -8.72
CA VAL A 93 -3.73 12.03 -9.53
C VAL A 93 -2.22 12.29 -9.53
N GLY A 94 -1.80 13.55 -9.64
CA GLY A 94 -0.40 13.96 -9.58
C GLY A 94 0.26 13.66 -8.23
N LEU A 95 -0.44 13.90 -7.12
CA LEU A 95 0.06 13.63 -5.77
C LEU A 95 0.30 12.13 -5.56
N ALA A 96 -0.69 11.30 -5.91
CA ALA A 96 -0.54 9.84 -5.85
C ALA A 96 0.61 9.35 -6.75
N LYS A 97 0.77 9.93 -7.94
CA LYS A 97 1.89 9.63 -8.84
C LYS A 97 3.25 10.01 -8.23
N ASN A 98 3.34 11.14 -7.54
CA ASN A 98 4.57 11.57 -6.87
C ASN A 98 4.92 10.64 -5.70
N ARG A 99 3.93 10.22 -4.90
CA ARG A 99 4.10 9.21 -3.85
C ARG A 99 4.65 7.89 -4.39
N ILE A 100 4.07 7.40 -5.48
CA ILE A 100 4.56 6.21 -6.18
C ILE A 100 5.99 6.39 -6.66
N LYS A 101 6.31 7.54 -7.25
CA LYS A 101 7.66 7.83 -7.75
C LYS A 101 8.66 7.81 -6.60
N TYR A 102 8.34 8.42 -5.47
CA TYR A 102 9.18 8.41 -4.27
C TYR A 102 9.40 6.99 -3.75
N LEU A 103 8.33 6.22 -3.55
CA LEU A 103 8.39 4.82 -3.12
C LEU A 103 9.21 3.95 -4.09
N LYS A 104 9.01 4.12 -5.40
CA LYS A 104 9.75 3.38 -6.42
C LYS A 104 11.25 3.71 -6.40
N SER A 105 11.61 4.97 -6.29
CA SER A 105 13.01 5.38 -6.16
C SER A 105 13.63 4.81 -4.89
N PHE A 106 12.93 4.88 -3.75
CA PHE A 106 13.39 4.28 -2.50
C PHE A 106 13.65 2.77 -2.63
N LEU A 107 12.69 2.02 -3.17
CA LEU A 107 12.83 0.57 -3.39
C LEU A 107 13.96 0.21 -4.37
N LYS A 108 14.14 1.00 -5.44
CA LYS A 108 15.13 0.73 -6.49
C LYS A 108 16.53 1.16 -6.10
N GLU A 109 16.68 2.37 -5.57
CA GLU A 109 17.96 3.02 -5.34
C GLU A 109 18.57 2.57 -4.00
N GLU A 110 17.77 2.52 -2.94
CA GLU A 110 18.24 2.11 -1.61
C GLU A 110 18.16 0.60 -1.42
N LEU A 111 17.02 -0.01 -1.76
CA LEU A 111 16.79 -1.45 -1.50
C LEU A 111 17.15 -2.37 -2.68
N LYS A 112 17.58 -1.81 -3.81
CA LYS A 112 18.03 -2.55 -5.01
C LYS A 112 17.01 -3.57 -5.53
N VAL A 113 15.72 -3.32 -5.31
CA VAL A 113 14.63 -4.14 -5.85
C VAL A 113 14.60 -4.02 -7.37
N LYS A 114 14.65 -5.15 -8.08
CA LYS A 114 14.76 -5.18 -9.55
C LYS A 114 13.41 -5.02 -10.27
N SER A 115 12.38 -5.67 -9.74
CA SER A 115 11.04 -5.68 -10.33
C SER A 115 10.08 -4.93 -9.43
N ILE A 116 9.61 -3.77 -9.89
CA ILE A 116 8.69 -2.90 -9.16
C ILE A 116 7.54 -2.53 -10.09
N ASP A 117 6.35 -3.05 -9.80
CA ASP A 117 5.10 -2.63 -10.44
C ASP A 117 4.44 -1.53 -9.60
N THR A 118 3.81 -0.58 -10.27
CA THR A 118 3.29 0.63 -9.63
C THR A 118 1.92 1.00 -10.13
N HIS A 119 0.99 1.26 -9.22
CA HIS A 119 -0.39 1.57 -9.55
C HIS A 119 -0.87 2.83 -8.83
N ASN A 120 -1.34 3.79 -9.63
CA ASN A 120 -1.95 5.00 -9.12
C ASN A 120 -3.42 4.75 -8.80
N MET A 121 -3.75 4.73 -7.51
CA MET A 121 -5.11 4.44 -7.05
C MET A 121 -6.01 5.67 -7.00
N ALA A 122 -5.47 6.85 -7.28
CA ALA A 122 -6.27 8.01 -7.64
C ALA A 122 -6.72 8.00 -9.11
N GLU A 123 -6.19 7.09 -9.95
CA GLU A 123 -6.67 6.90 -11.31
C GLU A 123 -8.00 6.11 -11.34
N ARG A 124 -8.63 6.08 -12.52
CA ARG A 124 -9.97 5.53 -12.70
C ARG A 124 -10.07 4.05 -12.27
N PRO A 125 -11.28 3.57 -11.90
CA PRO A 125 -11.54 2.18 -11.51
C PRO A 125 -10.90 1.12 -12.44
N ASN A 126 -10.84 1.39 -13.74
CA ASN A 126 -10.26 0.46 -14.72
C ASN A 126 -8.76 0.18 -14.51
N SER A 127 -8.00 1.07 -13.86
CA SER A 127 -6.59 0.83 -13.52
C SER A 127 -6.45 -0.22 -12.41
N LEU A 128 -7.37 -0.21 -11.44
CA LEU A 128 -7.47 -1.20 -10.38
C LEU A 128 -7.92 -2.56 -10.95
N GLU A 129 -8.91 -2.55 -11.84
CA GLU A 129 -9.38 -3.75 -12.54
C GLU A 129 -8.28 -4.40 -13.39
N LYS A 130 -7.41 -3.62 -14.04
CA LYS A 130 -6.25 -4.14 -14.77
C LYS A 130 -5.21 -4.77 -13.84
N MET A 131 -4.94 -4.16 -12.69
CA MET A 131 -4.06 -4.73 -11.67
C MET A 131 -4.62 -6.05 -11.13
N PHE A 132 -5.93 -6.12 -10.90
CA PHE A 132 -6.58 -7.34 -10.46
C PHE A 132 -6.63 -8.38 -11.55
N ASN A 133 -6.92 -8.05 -12.81
CA ASN A 133 -6.89 -9.02 -13.90
C ASN A 133 -5.49 -9.62 -14.16
N THR A 134 -4.42 -8.81 -14.08
CA THR A 134 -3.04 -9.35 -14.19
C THR A 134 -2.67 -10.23 -13.00
N SER A 135 -3.24 -9.94 -11.83
CA SER A 135 -3.08 -10.77 -10.63
C SER A 135 -4.03 -11.98 -10.65
N ASP A 136 -5.21 -11.91 -11.25
CA ASP A 136 -6.22 -12.96 -11.32
C ASP A 136 -5.70 -14.13 -12.15
N ALA A 137 -4.86 -13.87 -13.15
CA ALA A 137 -4.10 -14.93 -13.82
C ALA A 137 -3.18 -15.71 -12.84
N LYS A 138 -2.63 -15.04 -11.81
CA LYS A 138 -1.86 -15.67 -10.71
C LYS A 138 -2.78 -16.25 -9.62
N VAL A 139 -3.89 -15.59 -9.28
CA VAL A 139 -4.84 -15.99 -8.23
C VAL A 139 -5.64 -17.21 -8.66
N LYS A 140 -6.02 -17.34 -9.93
CA LYS A 140 -6.74 -18.51 -10.48
C LYS A 140 -5.97 -19.82 -10.24
N ASN A 141 -4.64 -19.82 -10.37
CA ASN A 141 -3.82 -21.00 -10.04
C ASN A 141 -3.81 -21.36 -8.55
N THR A 142 -3.93 -20.37 -7.65
CA THR A 142 -4.01 -20.63 -6.19
C THR A 142 -5.44 -20.90 -5.70
N THR A 143 -6.44 -20.45 -6.44
CA THR A 143 -7.85 -20.53 -6.05
C THR A 143 -8.54 -21.78 -6.60
N GLU A 144 -8.07 -22.29 -7.74
CA GLU A 144 -8.41 -23.65 -8.18
C GLU A 144 -7.86 -24.72 -7.22
N ALA A 145 -6.76 -24.44 -6.52
CA ALA A 145 -6.21 -25.30 -5.47
C ALA A 145 -7.00 -25.24 -4.14
N SER A 146 -7.82 -24.20 -3.91
CA SER A 146 -8.58 -23.98 -2.68
C SER A 146 -10.12 -23.99 -2.85
N GLY A 147 -10.62 -24.17 -4.08
CA GLY A 147 -12.05 -24.37 -4.38
C GLY A 147 -12.95 -23.14 -4.26
N ALA A 148 -12.40 -21.93 -4.08
CA ALA A 148 -13.18 -20.72 -3.77
C ALA A 148 -13.17 -19.69 -4.91
N ALA A 149 -13.84 -19.96 -6.03
CA ALA A 149 -13.88 -19.02 -7.16
C ALA A 149 -14.41 -17.62 -6.76
N PRO A 150 -13.72 -16.51 -7.10
CA PRO A 150 -14.21 -15.18 -6.79
C PRO A 150 -15.31 -14.74 -7.77
N THR A 151 -16.44 -14.28 -7.24
CA THR A 151 -17.53 -13.71 -8.01
C THR A 151 -17.18 -12.31 -8.52
N ALA A 152 -17.23 -12.13 -9.84
CA ALA A 152 -17.06 -10.87 -10.54
C ALA A 152 -18.10 -9.84 -10.04
N GLY A 153 -17.65 -8.73 -9.44
CA GLY A 153 -18.54 -7.60 -9.16
C GLY A 153 -18.18 -6.73 -7.97
N ASN A 154 -17.25 -7.14 -7.10
CA ASN A 154 -16.84 -6.32 -5.97
C ASN A 154 -15.36 -5.97 -6.11
N THR A 155 -15.05 -4.74 -6.53
CA THR A 155 -13.71 -4.12 -6.46
C THR A 155 -13.27 -3.86 -5.00
N GLY A 156 -13.75 -4.67 -4.05
CA GLY A 156 -13.58 -4.57 -2.61
C GLY A 156 -12.44 -5.43 -2.08
N LEU A 157 -11.34 -5.55 -2.83
CA LEU A 157 -10.17 -6.22 -2.29
C LEU A 157 -9.52 -5.36 -1.20
N PHE A 158 -9.39 -4.06 -1.46
CA PHE A 158 -9.08 -3.07 -0.44
C PHE A 158 -10.39 -2.41 -0.03
N ASP A 159 -10.62 -2.20 1.27
CA ASP A 159 -11.74 -1.35 1.70
C ASP A 159 -11.38 0.10 1.35
N LEU A 160 -11.75 0.48 0.13
CA LEU A 160 -11.29 1.71 -0.53
C LEU A 160 -11.64 2.97 0.26
N LYS A 161 -12.65 2.88 1.13
CA LYS A 161 -13.28 3.96 1.90
C LYS A 161 -12.40 4.62 2.97
N ALA A 162 -11.17 4.16 3.18
CA ALA A 162 -10.28 4.71 4.21
C ALA A 162 -8.82 4.86 3.73
N GLN A 163 -8.60 5.00 2.42
CA GLN A 163 -7.25 5.00 1.84
C GLN A 163 -6.71 6.38 1.49
N ALA A 164 -7.38 7.45 1.91
CA ALA A 164 -6.84 8.80 1.83
C ALA A 164 -5.43 8.88 2.45
N SER A 165 -4.51 9.52 1.74
CA SER A 165 -3.12 9.72 2.13
C SER A 165 -2.33 8.43 2.39
N LYS A 166 -2.74 7.27 1.86
CA LYS A 166 -2.02 6.01 2.06
C LYS A 166 -1.17 5.59 0.86
N GLY A 167 -0.19 4.75 1.15
CA GLY A 167 0.51 3.90 0.19
C GLY A 167 0.58 2.47 0.71
N VAL A 168 0.61 1.51 -0.21
CA VAL A 168 0.73 0.09 0.11
C VAL A 168 1.89 -0.48 -0.68
N VAL A 169 2.78 -1.20 0.00
CA VAL A 169 3.90 -1.93 -0.59
C VAL A 169 3.66 -3.42 -0.34
N MET A 170 3.48 -4.18 -1.42
CA MET A 170 3.30 -5.64 -1.36
C MET A 170 4.50 -6.33 -1.99
N VAL A 171 5.02 -7.34 -1.31
CA VAL A 171 6.20 -8.09 -1.76
C VAL A 171 5.79 -9.50 -2.16
N PHE A 172 6.14 -9.91 -3.36
CA PHE A 172 5.85 -11.23 -3.91
C PHE A 172 7.16 -12.00 -4.05
N LEU A 173 7.16 -13.23 -3.55
CA LEU A 173 8.29 -14.14 -3.68
C LEU A 173 8.14 -15.00 -4.92
N LYS A 174 9.29 -15.42 -5.47
CA LYS A 174 9.35 -16.37 -6.57
C LYS A 174 8.94 -17.75 -6.03
N ARG A 175 7.87 -18.29 -6.60
CA ARG A 175 7.43 -19.67 -6.36
C ARG A 175 8.32 -20.66 -7.08
#